data_AF-A0A3C1FQS7-F1
#
_entry.id   AF-A0A3C1FQS7-F1
#
_cell.length_a   1.000
_cell.length_b   1.000
_cell.length_c   1.000
_cell.angle_alpha   90.00
_cell.angle_beta   90.00
_cell.angle_gamma   90.00
#
_symmetry.space_group_name_H-M   'P 1'
#
loop_
_entity.id
_entity.type
_entity.pdbx_description
1 polymer ?
#
loop_
_entity_poly.entity_id
_entity_poly.type
_entity_poly.pdbx_seq_one_letter_code
_entity_poly.pdbx_strand_id
1 'polypeptide(L)'
;ESIGLGCAAISEIRDEIAAISDILGLPEGVMPIAGLTAGWPADPGYINQRLPAEIVLHRDRYDMAGEADKIADYDRRRHAIFATPPARQLHTDRYGTCDYYPWSENLARQMSIRERDNLAGFLRRQGFALD
;
A
#
# COMPACT_ATOMS: atom_id res chain seq x y z
N GLU A 1 11.68 -5.21 15.12
CA GLU A 1 12.32 -6.32 14.40
C GLU A 1 13.64 -6.76 15.02
N SER A 2 14.66 -5.91 15.22
CA SER A 2 15.97 -6.33 15.75
C SER A 2 15.94 -7.07 17.09
N ILE A 3 14.95 -6.77 17.94
CA ILE A 3 14.71 -7.43 19.24
C ILE A 3 13.68 -8.56 19.17
N GLY A 4 13.31 -9.02 17.97
CA GLY A 4 12.35 -10.11 17.74
C GLY A 4 10.89 -9.69 17.55
N LEU A 5 10.55 -8.39 17.65
CA LEU A 5 9.19 -7.90 17.35
C LEU A 5 8.89 -7.91 15.86
N GLY A 6 7.71 -8.41 15.49
CA GLY A 6 7.08 -8.13 14.20
C GLY A 6 6.33 -6.81 14.25
N CYS A 7 6.33 -6.09 13.12
CA CYS A 7 5.62 -4.82 12.98
C CYS A 7 4.76 -4.82 11.72
N ALA A 8 3.65 -4.06 11.74
CA ALA A 8 2.84 -3.79 10.56
C ALA A 8 2.29 -2.36 10.61
N ALA A 9 2.51 -1.60 9.54
CA ALA A 9 1.96 -0.26 9.41
C ALA A 9 0.49 -0.35 8.99
N ILE A 10 -0.37 0.45 9.62
CA ILE A 10 -1.81 0.52 9.34
C ILE A 10 -2.10 1.90 8.75
N SER A 11 -2.43 1.92 7.47
CA SER A 11 -2.66 3.16 6.71
C SER A 11 -4.13 3.58 6.68
N GLU A 12 -5.01 2.61 6.90
CA GLU A 12 -6.46 2.66 6.93
C GLU A 12 -6.99 3.58 8.04
N ILE A 13 -6.15 3.93 9.02
CA ILE A 13 -6.50 4.97 10.00
C ILE A 13 -6.85 6.31 9.35
N ARG A 14 -6.35 6.56 8.14
CA ARG A 14 -6.64 7.79 7.38
C ARG A 14 -7.99 7.74 6.66
N ASP A 15 -8.58 6.56 6.52
CA ASP A 15 -9.89 6.41 5.90
C ASP A 15 -10.95 7.02 6.85
N GLU A 16 -10.76 6.81 8.15
CA GLU A 16 -11.56 7.37 9.25
C GLU A 16 -10.80 8.47 10.04
N ILE A 17 -10.05 9.31 9.32
CA ILE A 17 -9.09 10.26 9.92
C ILE A 17 -9.69 11.19 10.98
N ALA A 18 -10.95 11.62 10.80
CA ALA A 18 -11.65 12.47 11.76
C ALA A 18 -11.95 11.71 13.06
N ALA A 19 -12.53 10.51 12.97
CA ALA A 19 -12.88 9.71 14.13
C ALA A 19 -11.63 9.31 14.94
N ILE A 20 -10.53 8.95 14.26
CA ILE A 20 -9.26 8.66 14.92
C ILE A 20 -8.70 9.90 15.63
N SER A 21 -8.82 11.08 15.02
CA SER A 21 -8.33 12.32 15.62
C SER A 21 -9.13 12.71 16.86
N ASP A 22 -10.45 12.51 16.83
CA ASP A 22 -11.34 12.73 17.99
C ASP A 22 -11.02 11.76 19.14
N ILE A 23 -10.85 10.46 18.84
CA ILE A 23 -10.51 9.43 19.84
C ILE A 23 -9.18 9.75 20.54
N LEU A 24 -8.18 10.22 19.77
CA LEU A 24 -6.86 10.54 20.29
C LEU A 24 -6.76 11.96 20.87
N GLY A 25 -7.80 12.79 20.73
CA GLY A 25 -7.79 14.18 21.16
C GLY A 25 -6.71 15.01 20.47
N LEU A 26 -6.49 14.80 19.16
CA LEU A 26 -5.42 15.48 18.42
C LEU A 26 -5.72 16.97 18.30
N PRO A 27 -4.80 17.86 18.73
CA PRO A 27 -5.01 19.30 18.65
C PRO A 27 -4.88 19.80 17.21
N GLU A 28 -5.29 21.05 16.99
CA GLU A 28 -5.06 21.77 15.74
C GLU A 28 -3.59 21.69 15.31
N GLY A 29 -3.35 21.53 14.01
CA GLY A 29 -2.02 21.35 13.42
C GLY A 29 -1.44 19.95 13.57
N VAL A 30 -2.17 18.99 14.15
CA VAL A 30 -1.72 17.60 14.30
C VAL A 30 -2.64 16.66 13.50
N MET A 31 -2.05 15.81 12.67
CA MET A 31 -2.78 14.78 11.93
C MET A 31 -2.15 13.39 12.11
N PRO A 32 -2.95 12.31 12.11
CA PRO A 32 -2.41 10.97 12.12
C PRO A 32 -2.00 10.55 10.69
N ILE A 33 -0.79 10.01 10.56
CA ILE A 33 -0.28 9.52 9.27
C ILE A 33 -0.49 8.01 9.14
N ALA A 34 0.03 7.21 10.08
CA ALA A 34 -0.12 5.76 10.08
C ALA A 34 -0.08 5.24 11.52
N GLY A 35 -0.75 4.12 11.76
CA GLY A 35 -0.55 3.31 12.95
C GLY A 35 0.62 2.35 12.74
N LEU A 36 1.25 1.91 13.82
CA LEU A 36 2.25 0.84 13.78
C LEU A 36 1.94 -0.17 14.87
N THR A 37 1.51 -1.36 14.49
CA THR A 37 1.41 -2.46 15.45
C THR A 37 2.80 -3.01 15.68
N ALA A 38 3.14 -3.35 16.92
CA ALA A 38 4.38 -4.04 17.27
C ALA A 38 4.06 -5.14 18.29
N GLY A 39 4.53 -6.36 18.03
CA GLY A 39 4.24 -7.50 18.88
C GLY A 39 5.13 -8.70 18.58
N TRP A 40 5.02 -9.74 19.40
CA TRP A 40 5.76 -10.98 19.25
C TRP A 40 5.01 -11.84 18.23
N PRO A 41 5.61 -12.18 17.07
CA PRO A 41 4.90 -12.91 16.03
C PRO A 41 4.44 -14.28 16.53
N ALA A 42 3.17 -14.62 16.29
CA ALA A 42 2.66 -15.97 16.51
C ALA A 42 3.09 -16.94 15.38
N ASP A 43 3.29 -16.40 14.18
CA ASP A 43 3.67 -17.12 12.97
C ASP A 43 4.92 -16.50 12.34
N PRO A 44 5.74 -17.30 11.61
CA PRO A 44 6.83 -16.75 10.82
C PRO A 44 6.28 -15.86 9.70
N GLY A 45 6.88 -14.68 9.54
CA GLY A 45 6.64 -13.84 8.37
C GLY A 45 7.22 -14.45 7.10
N TYR A 46 6.84 -13.90 5.95
CA TYR A 46 7.46 -14.24 4.67
C TYR A 46 8.00 -12.97 4.00
N ILE A 47 9.04 -13.14 3.18
CA ILE A 47 9.63 -12.04 2.42
C ILE A 47 8.84 -11.89 1.13
N ASN A 48 8.03 -10.84 1.03
CA ASN A 48 7.38 -10.47 -0.23
C ASN A 48 8.44 -9.92 -1.21
N GLN A 49 8.35 -10.29 -2.48
CA GLN A 49 9.29 -9.81 -3.48
C GLN A 49 9.16 -8.29 -3.68
N ARG A 50 10.27 -7.65 -3.98
CA ARG A 50 10.33 -6.23 -4.33
C ARG A 50 10.54 -6.09 -5.83
N LEU A 51 10.11 -4.94 -6.38
CA LEU A 51 10.45 -4.59 -7.74
C LEU A 51 11.98 -4.64 -7.94
N PRO A 52 12.46 -5.11 -9.10
CA PRO A 52 13.87 -5.06 -9.46
C PRO A 52 14.45 -3.65 -9.35
N ALA A 53 15.72 -3.55 -8.95
CA ALA A 53 16.41 -2.27 -8.84
C ALA A 53 16.42 -1.49 -10.17
N GLU A 54 16.48 -2.17 -11.32
CA GLU A 54 16.42 -1.56 -12.66
C GLU A 54 15.08 -0.88 -13.00
N ILE A 55 14.04 -1.07 -12.19
CA ILE A 55 12.75 -0.38 -12.28
C ILE A 55 12.70 0.81 -11.32
N VAL A 56 13.29 0.67 -10.13
CA VAL A 56 13.15 1.66 -9.03
C VAL A 56 14.30 2.66 -8.99
N LEU A 57 15.51 2.23 -9.32
CA LEU A 57 16.72 3.04 -9.30
C LEU A 57 16.99 3.60 -10.70
N HIS A 58 16.90 4.92 -10.81
CA HIS A 58 17.25 5.64 -12.03
C HIS A 58 18.55 6.40 -11.81
N ARG A 59 19.39 6.47 -12.84
CA ARG A 59 20.67 7.18 -12.80
C ARG A 59 20.55 8.49 -13.56
N ASP A 60 20.93 9.59 -12.90
CA ASP A 60 20.94 10.97 -13.39
C ASP A 60 19.56 11.56 -13.74
N ARG A 61 18.69 10.81 -14.42
CA ARG A 61 17.34 11.21 -14.82
C ARG A 61 16.36 10.05 -14.68
N TYR A 62 15.09 10.39 -14.52
CA TYR A 62 14.00 9.42 -14.61
C TYR A 62 14.03 8.76 -16.00
N ASP A 63 13.99 7.43 -16.02
CA ASP A 63 14.14 6.62 -17.23
C ASP A 63 13.17 5.44 -17.20
N MET A 64 12.31 5.39 -18.20
CA MET A 64 11.25 4.40 -18.34
C MET A 64 11.53 3.40 -19.47
N ALA A 65 12.74 3.42 -20.04
CA ALA A 65 13.11 2.54 -21.13
C ALA A 65 12.95 1.05 -20.72
N GLY A 66 12.09 0.35 -21.47
CA GLY A 66 11.79 -1.06 -21.25
C GLY A 66 11.05 -1.37 -19.94
N GLU A 67 10.50 -0.37 -19.24
CA GLU A 67 9.86 -0.59 -17.94
C GLU A 67 8.72 -1.62 -18.02
N ALA A 68 7.85 -1.52 -19.03
CA ALA A 68 6.73 -2.44 -19.20
C ALA A 68 7.19 -3.92 -19.30
N ASP A 69 8.26 -4.19 -20.04
CA ASP A 69 8.82 -5.54 -20.19
C ASP A 69 9.44 -6.04 -18.87
N LYS A 70 10.13 -5.16 -18.14
CA LYS A 70 10.71 -5.45 -16.82
C LYS A 70 9.63 -5.73 -15.77
N ILE A 71 8.53 -4.97 -15.77
CA ILE A 71 7.36 -5.21 -14.90
C ILE A 71 6.71 -6.54 -15.27
N ALA A 72 6.51 -6.84 -16.56
CA ALA A 72 5.93 -8.10 -17.00
C ALA A 72 6.81 -9.30 -16.59
N ASP A 73 8.13 -9.15 -16.62
CA ASP A 73 9.06 -10.17 -16.11
C ASP A 73 8.97 -10.35 -14.60
N TYR A 74 8.94 -9.25 -13.85
CA TYR A 74 8.72 -9.27 -12.42
C TYR A 74 7.40 -9.96 -12.04
N ASP A 75 6.32 -9.65 -12.75
CA ASP A 75 5.01 -10.24 -12.54
C ASP A 75 5.02 -11.76 -12.73
N ARG A 76 5.63 -12.25 -13.82
CA ARG A 76 5.78 -13.70 -14.05
C ARG A 76 6.56 -14.36 -12.93
N ARG A 77 7.71 -13.80 -12.54
CA ARG A 77 8.57 -14.34 -11.47
C ARG A 77 7.86 -14.36 -10.12
N ARG A 78 7.16 -13.28 -9.78
CA ARG A 78 6.41 -13.17 -8.53
C ARG A 78 5.25 -14.15 -8.50
N HIS A 79 4.48 -14.23 -9.57
CA HIS A 79 3.34 -15.13 -9.67
C HIS A 79 3.77 -16.60 -9.58
N ALA A 80 4.89 -16.97 -10.19
CA ALA A 80 5.44 -18.33 -10.11
C ALA A 80 5.84 -18.77 -8.68
N ILE A 81 6.21 -17.81 -7.82
CA ILE A 81 6.63 -18.09 -6.44
C ILE A 81 5.47 -17.93 -5.45
N PHE A 82 4.66 -16.89 -5.62
CA PHE A 82 3.53 -16.54 -4.77
C PHE A 82 2.33 -16.09 -5.60
N ALA A 83 1.60 -17.06 -6.15
CA ALA A 83 0.32 -16.79 -6.79
C ALA A 83 -0.71 -16.26 -5.77
N THR A 84 -1.39 -15.17 -6.10
CA THR A 84 -2.47 -14.64 -5.25
C THR A 84 -3.72 -15.49 -5.45
N PRO A 85 -4.20 -16.20 -4.41
CA PRO A 85 -5.40 -17.03 -4.55
C PRO A 85 -6.64 -16.17 -4.81
N PRO A 86 -7.69 -16.70 -5.47
CA PRO A 86 -8.92 -15.95 -5.78
C PRO A 86 -9.52 -15.22 -4.57
N ALA A 87 -9.49 -15.84 -3.38
CA ALA A 87 -10.01 -15.26 -2.14
C ALA A 87 -9.25 -14.02 -1.63
N ARG A 88 -8.06 -13.72 -2.19
CA ARG A 88 -7.25 -12.54 -1.84
C ARG A 88 -7.12 -11.54 -3.00
N GLN A 89 -7.84 -11.75 -4.10
CA GLN A 89 -7.89 -10.79 -5.20
C GLN A 89 -8.78 -9.61 -4.82
N LEU A 90 -8.38 -8.40 -5.23
CA LEU A 90 -9.10 -7.18 -4.90
C LEU A 90 -10.29 -6.98 -5.84
N HIS A 91 -11.36 -6.38 -5.31
CA HIS A 91 -12.54 -5.92 -6.05
C HIS A 91 -13.12 -6.95 -7.03
N THR A 92 -13.25 -8.20 -6.58
CA THR A 92 -13.75 -9.32 -7.40
C THR A 92 -15.21 -9.15 -7.80
N ASP A 93 -15.98 -8.33 -7.08
CA ASP A 93 -17.32 -7.87 -7.45
C ASP A 93 -17.33 -7.04 -8.73
N ARG A 94 -16.24 -6.30 -9.01
CA ARG A 94 -16.11 -5.44 -10.20
C ARG A 94 -15.37 -6.12 -11.35
N TYR A 95 -14.35 -6.92 -11.04
CA TYR A 95 -13.41 -7.46 -12.03
C TYR A 95 -13.44 -8.99 -12.15
N GLY A 96 -14.24 -9.67 -11.32
CA GLY A 96 -14.19 -11.13 -11.20
C GLY A 96 -12.86 -11.62 -10.64
N THR A 97 -12.66 -12.94 -10.75
CA THR A 97 -11.40 -13.61 -10.42
C THR A 97 -10.68 -14.05 -11.69
N CYS A 98 -9.35 -14.08 -11.68
CA CYS A 98 -8.55 -14.65 -12.76
C CYS A 98 -7.46 -15.59 -12.23
N ASP A 99 -7.05 -16.55 -13.05
CA ASP A 99 -5.98 -17.50 -12.70
C ASP A 99 -4.63 -16.79 -12.64
N TYR A 100 -4.34 -15.94 -13.62
CA TYR A 100 -3.15 -15.08 -13.63
C TYR A 100 -3.47 -13.71 -13.03
N TYR A 101 -3.16 -13.55 -11.74
CA TYR A 101 -3.32 -12.30 -10.99
C TYR A 101 -1.94 -11.76 -10.54
N PRO A 102 -1.25 -11.00 -11.42
CA PRO A 102 0.08 -10.48 -11.14
C PRO A 102 0.08 -9.29 -10.16
N TRP A 103 1.26 -8.78 -9.81
CA TRP A 103 1.37 -7.61 -8.95
C TRP A 103 0.82 -6.35 -9.64
N SER A 104 1.08 -6.19 -10.94
CA SER A 104 0.56 -5.06 -11.72
C SER A 104 -0.98 -5.01 -11.73
N GLU A 105 -1.65 -6.16 -11.96
CA GLU A 105 -3.11 -6.26 -11.90
C GLU A 105 -3.64 -5.94 -10.50
N ASN A 106 -2.98 -6.44 -9.45
CA ASN A 106 -3.36 -6.11 -8.08
C ASN A 106 -3.29 -4.61 -7.81
N LEU A 107 -2.20 -3.97 -8.23
CA LEU A 107 -2.03 -2.53 -8.07
C LEU A 107 -3.03 -1.75 -8.91
N ALA A 108 -3.29 -2.17 -10.15
CA ALA A 108 -4.28 -1.55 -11.01
C ALA A 108 -5.69 -1.58 -10.39
N ARG A 109 -6.09 -2.72 -9.81
CA ARG A 109 -7.36 -2.83 -9.09
C ARG A 109 -7.40 -1.95 -7.84
N GLN A 110 -6.34 -1.95 -7.03
CA GLN A 110 -6.25 -1.09 -5.84
C GLN A 110 -6.39 0.39 -6.21
N MET A 111 -5.65 0.85 -7.22
CA MET A 111 -5.65 2.24 -7.67
C MET A 111 -6.88 2.63 -8.47
N SER A 112 -7.73 1.67 -8.88
CA SER A 112 -8.98 1.93 -9.59
C SER A 112 -10.08 2.49 -8.69
N ILE A 113 -9.91 2.37 -7.36
CA ILE A 113 -10.81 2.91 -6.36
C ILE A 113 -10.18 4.17 -5.77
N ARG A 114 -10.94 5.25 -5.82
CA ARG A 114 -10.55 6.50 -5.18
C ARG A 114 -10.84 6.40 -3.69
N GLU A 115 -9.79 6.37 -2.89
CA GLU A 115 -9.87 6.39 -1.43
C GLU A 115 -9.70 7.81 -0.88
N ARG A 116 -10.21 8.03 0.35
CA ARG A 116 -9.89 9.22 1.20
C ARG A 116 -10.28 10.58 0.61
N ASP A 117 -11.48 10.66 0.03
CA ASP A 117 -12.03 11.94 -0.45
C ASP A 117 -12.23 12.99 0.64
N ASN A 118 -12.30 12.55 1.89
CA ASN A 118 -12.41 13.40 3.08
C ASN A 118 -11.08 14.07 3.50
N LEU A 119 -9.91 13.60 3.02
CA LEU A 119 -8.61 14.00 3.55
C LEU A 119 -8.35 15.51 3.43
N ALA A 120 -8.50 16.08 2.23
CA ALA A 120 -8.24 17.51 2.03
C ALA A 120 -9.20 18.40 2.85
N GLY A 121 -10.45 17.95 3.04
CA GLY A 121 -11.41 18.65 3.89
C GLY A 121 -11.03 18.58 5.37
N PHE A 122 -10.56 17.42 5.83
CA PHE A 122 -10.04 17.24 7.18
C PHE A 122 -8.84 18.14 7.43
N LEU A 123 -7.82 18.13 6.56
CA LEU A 123 -6.59 18.91 6.73
C LEU A 123 -6.87 20.40 6.91
N ARG A 124 -7.75 20.98 6.08
CA ARG A 124 -8.14 22.39 6.22
C ARG A 124 -8.79 22.69 7.57
N ARG A 125 -9.69 21.82 8.04
CA ARG A 125 -10.33 21.98 9.36
C ARG A 125 -9.35 21.81 10.51
N GLN A 126 -8.32 20.99 10.31
CA GLN A 126 -7.26 20.76 11.28
C GLN A 126 -6.16 21.83 11.23
N GLY A 127 -6.35 22.92 10.48
CA GLY A 127 -5.43 24.07 10.46
C GLY A 127 -4.27 23.98 9.45
N PHE A 128 -4.29 23.01 8.52
CA PHE A 128 -3.28 22.91 7.47
C PHE A 128 -3.65 23.75 6.24
N ALA A 129 -2.69 24.56 5.77
CA ALA A 129 -2.73 25.24 4.48
C ALA A 129 -2.44 24.25 3.34
N LEU A 130 -3.19 24.35 2.23
CA LEU A 130 -3.06 23.47 1.06
C LEU A 130 -2.84 24.25 -0.24
N ASP A 131 -2.52 25.54 -0.12
CA ASP A 131 -2.27 26.52 -1.16
C ASP A 131 -0.77 26.87 -1.30
#